data_AF-A0A7N4NT94-F1
#
_entry.id   AF-A0A7N4NT94-F1
#
_cell.length_a   1.000
_cell.length_b   1.000
_cell.length_c   1.000
_cell.angle_alpha   90.00
_cell.angle_beta   90.00
_cell.angle_gamma   90.00
#
_symmetry.space_group_name_H-M   'P 1'
#
loop_
_entity.id
_entity.type
_entity.pdbx_description
1 polymer ?
#
loop_
_entity_poly.entity_id
_entity_poly.type
_entity_poly.pdbx_seq_one_letter_code
_entity_poly.pdbx_strand_id
1 'polypeptide(L)'
;MEENPDESETSITISNSHLLEEVKKKCRLSARRSTKDCEKSSFRKSFRIDYRLEESVTKSQKGKDGRYINPWPTWKYPSLADVLKWMILEKDNSKIPRCKEELDKELPLVCPYFVENPEQAGMKKGGLRVTWLGHATVLVEMDEITFLTDPIFSMRASLSQFVGPKRFRNPPCTIGQLPKIDAVIISHTHYDHLDYNTVLSLNERFGGDLRWFVPMGLLEWMQNCGCENVIELDWWEENCIPEHDDITFVFTPSQHWCKRTPIDDNKVLWGSWSVLGPWNRFFFAGDTGYCSVFEEIGKRFGPFDLAAIPIGAYEPRYVDFSKFIRKRTFFYVNLFLRILFEYYLPVFGGITCRSYTDLRS
;
A
#
# COMPACT_ATOMS: atom_id res chain seq x y z
N MET A 1 64.34 13.72 65.25
CA MET A 1 63.34 14.74 64.93
C MET A 1 63.10 14.63 63.43
N GLU A 2 62.34 13.71 62.84
CA GLU A 2 61.14 12.96 63.25
C GLU A 2 60.01 13.80 63.87
N GLU A 3 59.06 14.18 63.01
CA GLU A 3 57.64 14.37 63.29
C GLU A 3 56.82 14.03 62.01
N ASN A 4 55.83 13.13 62.20
CA ASN A 4 54.68 12.78 61.34
C ASN A 4 53.58 13.89 61.46
N PRO A 5 52.38 13.89 60.80
CA PRO A 5 51.62 12.73 60.28
C PRO A 5 50.72 12.91 59.00
N ASP A 6 50.36 11.75 58.42
CA ASP A 6 49.01 11.24 58.07
C ASP A 6 47.97 12.15 57.37
N GLU A 7 47.55 11.80 56.15
CA GLU A 7 46.18 12.03 55.68
C GLU A 7 45.69 10.89 54.76
N SER A 8 44.55 10.33 55.18
CA SER A 8 43.88 9.11 54.77
C SER A 8 43.33 9.07 53.33
N GLU A 9 43.58 7.97 52.62
CA GLU A 9 42.74 7.52 51.51
C GLU A 9 41.36 7.10 52.02
N THR A 10 40.31 7.83 51.61
CA THR A 10 38.92 7.37 51.73
C THR A 10 38.39 7.00 50.35
N SER A 11 38.39 5.70 50.08
CA SER A 11 37.61 5.09 48.99
C SER A 11 36.12 5.26 49.27
N ILE A 12 35.46 6.16 48.54
CA ILE A 12 33.99 6.21 48.48
C ILE A 12 33.57 5.35 47.30
N THR A 13 33.27 4.08 47.60
CA THR A 13 32.59 3.18 46.67
C THR A 13 31.12 3.61 46.61
N ILE A 14 30.74 4.41 45.60
CA ILE A 14 29.34 4.74 45.35
C ILE A 14 28.66 3.48 44.79
N SER A 15 27.84 2.84 45.62
CA SER A 15 27.01 1.71 45.22
C SER A 15 26.04 2.10 44.10
N ASN A 16 26.02 1.32 43.01
CA ASN A 16 25.06 1.41 41.90
C ASN A 16 23.57 1.40 42.34
N SER A 17 23.27 0.99 43.58
CA SER A 17 21.91 1.04 44.12
C SER A 17 21.41 2.46 44.38
N HIS A 18 22.30 3.41 44.68
CA HIS A 18 21.91 4.79 45.03
C HIS A 18 21.52 5.61 43.79
N LEU A 19 22.22 5.39 42.67
CA LEU A 19 21.90 5.98 41.36
C LEU A 19 20.57 5.46 40.80
N LEU A 20 20.26 4.17 41.01
CA LEU A 20 18.99 3.57 40.57
C LEU A 20 17.77 4.11 41.33
N GLU A 21 17.91 4.43 42.62
CA GLU A 21 16.84 5.05 43.40
C GLU A 21 16.61 6.52 43.00
N GLU A 22 17.66 7.26 42.68
CA GLU A 22 17.54 8.65 42.20
C GLU A 22 16.85 8.74 40.82
N VAL A 23 17.15 7.81 39.91
CA VAL A 23 16.48 7.69 38.61
C VAL A 23 15.00 7.32 38.78
N LYS A 24 14.68 6.36 39.66
CA LYS A 24 13.28 5.99 39.98
C LYS A 24 12.50 7.16 40.60
N LYS A 25 13.15 7.99 41.43
CA LYS A 25 12.52 9.17 42.06
C LYS A 25 12.24 10.28 41.03
N LYS A 26 13.14 10.50 40.05
CA LYS A 26 12.90 11.41 38.91
C LYS A 26 11.76 10.94 38.00
N CYS A 27 11.67 9.64 37.69
CA CYS A 27 10.55 9.08 36.92
C CYS A 27 9.20 9.20 37.65
N ARG A 28 9.16 9.04 38.98
CA ARG A 28 7.92 9.21 39.76
C ARG A 28 7.46 10.67 39.86
N LEU A 29 8.39 11.63 39.79
CA LEU A 29 8.07 13.07 39.81
C LEU A 29 7.62 13.59 38.44
N SER A 30 8.11 13.06 37.31
CA SER A 30 7.57 13.39 35.99
C SER A 30 6.17 12.78 35.77
N ALA A 31 5.94 11.55 36.26
CA ALA A 31 4.64 10.88 36.21
C ALA A 31 3.55 11.61 37.03
N ARG A 32 3.92 12.31 38.11
CA ARG A 32 2.98 13.11 38.92
C ARG A 32 2.70 14.51 38.38
N ARG A 33 3.48 15.01 37.42
CA ARG A 33 3.25 16.32 36.79
C ARG A 33 2.40 16.26 35.53
N SER A 34 2.19 15.05 34.99
CA SER A 34 1.35 14.77 33.80
C SER A 34 -0.16 14.69 34.10
N THR A 35 -0.56 14.60 35.38
CA THR A 35 -1.96 14.30 35.75
C THR A 35 -2.80 15.50 36.19
N LYS A 36 -2.37 16.76 35.94
CA LYS A 36 -3.16 17.94 36.34
C LYS A 36 -3.44 19.03 35.31
N ASP A 37 -2.94 18.93 34.07
CA ASP A 37 -3.22 19.92 33.02
C ASP A 37 -3.71 19.25 31.72
N CYS A 38 -4.86 18.59 31.77
CA CYS A 38 -5.58 18.19 30.56
C CYS A 38 -7.11 18.12 30.80
N GLU A 39 -7.68 19.10 31.48
CA GLU A 39 -9.12 19.35 31.46
C GLU A 39 -9.43 20.40 30.38
N LYS A 40 -9.20 20.02 29.13
CA LYS A 40 -9.77 20.61 27.89
C LYS A 40 -9.39 19.74 26.69
N SER A 41 -9.49 18.42 26.85
CA SER A 41 -9.33 17.48 25.74
C SER A 41 -10.67 17.35 25.02
N SER A 42 -10.71 17.85 23.78
CA SER A 42 -11.75 17.48 22.81
C SER A 42 -11.94 15.96 22.85
N PHE A 43 -13.19 15.50 22.86
CA PHE A 43 -13.58 14.09 22.83
C PHE A 43 -12.94 13.38 21.61
N ARG A 44 -11.68 12.95 21.73
CA ARG A 44 -11.04 12.06 20.76
C ARG A 44 -11.65 10.68 20.99
N LYS A 45 -12.54 10.26 20.09
CA LYS A 45 -12.96 8.85 20.03
C LYS A 45 -11.71 8.06 19.67
N SER A 46 -11.02 7.47 20.64
CA SER A 46 -10.04 6.42 20.32
C SER A 46 -10.84 5.24 19.79
N PHE A 47 -10.75 5.03 18.48
CA PHE A 47 -11.34 3.85 17.87
C PHE A 47 -10.43 2.67 18.21
N ARG A 48 -10.87 1.84 19.15
CA ARG A 48 -10.32 0.48 19.29
C ARG A 48 -11.14 -0.41 18.38
N ILE A 49 -10.48 -1.05 17.41
CA ILE A 49 -11.07 -2.10 16.60
C ILE A 49 -11.67 -3.13 17.56
N ASP A 50 -12.98 -3.36 17.49
CA ASP A 50 -13.66 -4.32 18.36
C ASP A 50 -13.39 -5.73 17.83
N TYR A 51 -12.31 -6.35 18.31
CA TYR A 51 -11.95 -7.73 17.96
C TYR A 51 -12.96 -8.79 18.45
N ARG A 52 -14.03 -8.42 19.17
CA ARG A 52 -15.06 -9.38 19.64
C ARG A 52 -15.97 -9.88 18.52
N LEU A 53 -15.91 -9.28 17.34
CA LEU A 53 -16.42 -9.88 16.11
C LEU A 53 -15.35 -10.81 15.52
N GLU A 54 -15.06 -11.92 16.20
CA GLU A 54 -14.49 -13.11 15.54
C GLU A 54 -15.58 -13.73 14.66
N GLU A 55 -16.02 -12.99 13.64
CA GLU A 55 -16.75 -13.58 12.52
C GLU A 55 -15.78 -14.47 11.74
N SER A 56 -16.31 -15.52 11.11
CA SER A 56 -15.56 -16.40 10.21
C SER A 56 -15.14 -15.62 8.95
N VAL A 57 -14.14 -14.75 9.08
CA VAL A 57 -13.55 -14.03 7.95
C VAL A 57 -12.80 -14.98 7.05
N THR A 58 -12.78 -14.67 5.76
CA THR A 58 -12.06 -15.48 4.77
C THR A 58 -10.54 -15.41 5.04
N LYS A 59 -9.94 -16.50 5.53
CA LYS A 59 -8.50 -16.57 5.80
C LYS A 59 -7.71 -16.96 4.54
N SER A 60 -6.46 -16.52 4.48
CA SER A 60 -5.53 -17.00 3.46
C SER A 60 -5.29 -18.51 3.63
N GLN A 61 -5.03 -19.20 2.53
CA GLN A 61 -4.80 -20.64 2.53
C GLN A 61 -3.66 -20.98 1.58
N LYS A 62 -2.84 -21.95 1.98
CA LYS A 62 -1.78 -22.53 1.12
C LYS A 62 -2.14 -23.96 0.73
N GLY A 63 -1.81 -24.32 -0.51
CA GLY A 63 -1.87 -25.68 -1.00
C GLY A 63 -0.76 -26.56 -0.43
N LYS A 64 -0.79 -27.85 -0.78
CA LYS A 64 0.25 -28.82 -0.38
C LYS A 64 1.63 -28.48 -0.95
N ASP A 65 1.67 -27.69 -2.01
CA ASP A 65 2.88 -27.18 -2.66
C ASP A 65 3.42 -25.89 -2.00
N GLY A 66 2.78 -25.41 -0.93
CA GLY A 66 3.16 -24.19 -0.22
C GLY A 66 2.74 -22.90 -0.90
N ARG A 67 1.98 -22.96 -2.02
CA ARG A 67 1.50 -21.79 -2.76
C ARG A 67 0.15 -21.33 -2.27
N TYR A 68 -0.11 -20.03 -2.27
CA TYR A 68 -1.41 -19.49 -1.91
C TYR A 68 -2.50 -19.88 -2.91
N ILE A 69 -3.69 -20.17 -2.37
CA ILE A 69 -4.86 -20.55 -3.14
C ILE A 69 -5.89 -19.44 -3.06
N ASN A 70 -6.50 -19.13 -4.20
CA ASN A 70 -7.66 -18.25 -4.26
C ASN A 70 -8.91 -19.02 -3.76
N PRO A 71 -9.51 -18.61 -2.62
CA PRO A 71 -10.56 -19.39 -1.97
C PRO A 71 -11.96 -19.21 -2.60
N TRP A 72 -12.14 -18.24 -3.49
CA TRP A 72 -13.47 -17.89 -3.99
C TRP A 72 -13.90 -18.79 -5.16
N PRO A 73 -15.11 -19.37 -5.14
CA PRO A 73 -15.65 -20.17 -6.25
C PRO A 73 -15.79 -19.40 -7.57
N THR A 74 -15.78 -18.07 -7.50
CA THR A 74 -15.81 -17.17 -8.65
C THR A 74 -14.48 -17.15 -9.41
N TRP A 75 -13.37 -17.55 -8.79
CA TRP A 75 -12.06 -17.66 -9.41
C TRP A 75 -11.96 -18.84 -10.36
N LYS A 76 -11.38 -18.60 -11.54
CA LYS A 76 -11.10 -19.62 -12.54
C LYS A 76 -9.76 -19.31 -13.19
N TYR A 77 -8.86 -20.29 -13.21
CA TYR A 77 -7.68 -20.19 -14.05
C TYR A 77 -8.09 -20.34 -15.52
N PRO A 78 -7.59 -19.50 -16.43
CA PRO A 78 -7.84 -19.67 -17.86
C PRO A 78 -7.25 -21.00 -18.31
N SER A 79 -7.97 -21.72 -19.16
CA SER A 79 -7.45 -22.94 -19.75
C SER A 79 -6.36 -22.63 -20.77
N LEU A 80 -5.49 -23.59 -21.07
CA LEU A 80 -4.52 -23.45 -22.17
C LEU A 80 -5.20 -23.13 -23.50
N ALA A 81 -6.40 -23.67 -23.73
CA ALA A 81 -7.20 -23.36 -24.89
C ALA A 81 -7.67 -21.90 -24.92
N ASP A 82 -8.06 -21.33 -23.77
CA ASP A 82 -8.46 -19.92 -23.67
C ASP A 82 -7.28 -18.98 -23.94
N VAL A 83 -6.10 -19.32 -23.42
CA VAL A 83 -4.86 -18.57 -23.66
C VAL A 83 -4.46 -18.64 -25.14
N LEU A 84 -4.50 -19.83 -25.76
CA LEU A 84 -4.19 -19.99 -27.18
C LEU A 84 -5.20 -19.26 -28.07
N LYS A 85 -6.50 -19.37 -27.74
CA LYS A 85 -7.58 -18.66 -28.40
C LYS A 85 -7.37 -17.14 -28.32
N TRP A 86 -6.96 -16.64 -27.15
CA TRP A 86 -6.62 -15.24 -26.95
C TRP A 86 -5.41 -14.79 -27.78
N MET A 87 -4.34 -15.59 -27.86
CA MET A 87 -3.19 -15.22 -28.69
C MET A 87 -3.53 -15.15 -30.19
N ILE A 88 -4.43 -16.03 -30.67
CA ILE A 88 -4.70 -16.18 -32.10
C ILE A 88 -5.84 -15.29 -32.59
N LEU A 89 -6.96 -15.22 -31.85
CA LEU A 89 -8.21 -14.63 -32.35
C LEU A 89 -8.42 -13.18 -31.92
N GLU A 90 -7.79 -12.78 -30.83
CA GLU A 90 -8.10 -11.51 -30.18
C GLU A 90 -7.32 -10.40 -30.89
N LYS A 91 -8.00 -9.51 -31.62
CA LYS A 91 -7.40 -8.30 -32.25
C LYS A 91 -7.43 -7.07 -31.33
N ASP A 92 -6.35 -6.31 -31.23
CA ASP A 92 -6.27 -5.11 -30.40
C ASP A 92 -7.40 -4.11 -30.76
N ASN A 93 -8.32 -3.91 -29.81
CA ASN A 93 -9.47 -3.00 -29.91
C ASN A 93 -9.37 -1.85 -28.91
N SER A 94 -8.19 -1.60 -28.34
CA SER A 94 -7.99 -0.63 -27.26
C SER A 94 -8.33 0.81 -27.63
N LYS A 95 -8.48 1.13 -28.93
CA LYS A 95 -8.75 2.48 -29.46
C LYS A 95 -7.82 3.56 -28.87
N ILE A 96 -6.61 3.17 -28.46
CA ILE A 96 -5.68 4.10 -27.83
C ILE A 96 -5.23 5.11 -28.88
N PRO A 97 -5.36 6.43 -28.59
CA PRO A 97 -4.84 7.47 -29.45
C PRO A 97 -3.38 7.23 -29.82
N ARG A 98 -3.08 7.22 -31.13
CA ARG A 98 -1.71 6.95 -31.62
C ARG A 98 -0.86 8.20 -31.70
N CYS A 99 -1.47 9.37 -31.84
CA CYS A 99 -0.75 10.64 -31.84
C CYS A 99 -0.75 11.27 -30.46
N LYS A 100 0.32 12.02 -30.19
CA LYS A 100 0.52 12.68 -28.89
C LYS A 100 -0.57 13.71 -28.62
N GLU A 101 -1.02 14.42 -29.65
CA GLU A 101 -2.00 15.50 -29.55
C GLU A 101 -3.38 14.98 -29.13
N GLU A 102 -3.82 13.86 -29.71
CA GLU A 102 -5.09 13.21 -29.34
C GLU A 102 -4.98 12.60 -27.94
N LEU A 103 -3.84 11.98 -27.62
CA LEU A 103 -3.60 11.49 -26.27
C LEU A 103 -3.67 12.66 -25.27
N ASP A 104 -2.99 13.79 -25.53
CA ASP A 104 -2.93 14.98 -24.66
C ASP A 104 -4.29 15.65 -24.49
N LYS A 105 -5.17 15.49 -25.48
CA LYS A 105 -6.56 15.92 -25.40
C LYS A 105 -7.43 14.98 -24.55
N GLU A 106 -7.28 13.67 -24.70
CA GLU A 106 -8.15 12.69 -24.03
C GLU A 106 -7.68 12.33 -22.61
N LEU A 107 -6.36 12.31 -22.37
CA LEU A 107 -5.71 12.02 -21.08
C LEU A 107 -4.62 13.05 -20.78
N PRO A 108 -4.97 14.30 -20.46
CA PRO A 108 -3.98 15.33 -20.18
C PRO A 108 -3.12 14.98 -18.96
N LEU A 109 -1.81 15.17 -19.06
CA LEU A 109 -0.91 15.11 -17.91
C LEU A 109 -0.97 16.43 -17.15
N VAL A 110 -1.38 16.36 -15.89
CA VAL A 110 -1.48 17.51 -15.00
C VAL A 110 -0.28 17.50 -14.05
N CYS A 111 0.41 18.63 -13.93
CA CYS A 111 1.47 18.80 -12.94
C CYS A 111 0.86 18.69 -11.53
N PRO A 112 1.34 17.79 -10.66
CA PRO A 112 0.81 17.67 -9.31
C PRO A 112 1.06 18.94 -8.50
N TYR A 113 0.09 19.31 -7.65
CA TYR A 113 0.12 20.56 -6.89
C TYR A 113 1.40 20.72 -6.05
N PHE A 114 1.94 19.63 -5.51
CA PHE A 114 3.14 19.62 -4.66
C PHE A 114 4.44 19.87 -5.43
N VAL A 115 4.42 19.78 -6.77
CA VAL A 115 5.57 20.17 -7.60
C VAL A 115 5.68 21.69 -7.66
N GLU A 116 4.54 22.37 -7.73
CA GLU A 116 4.48 23.83 -7.79
C GLU A 116 4.49 24.47 -6.39
N ASN A 117 3.84 23.83 -5.41
CA ASN A 117 3.65 24.33 -4.05
C ASN A 117 3.97 23.23 -3.03
N PRO A 118 5.24 22.83 -2.88
CA PRO A 118 5.64 21.71 -2.01
C PRO A 118 5.29 21.91 -0.53
N GLU A 119 5.21 23.15 -0.07
CA GLU A 119 4.83 23.52 1.31
C GLU A 119 3.37 23.23 1.65
N GLN A 120 2.52 22.99 0.64
CA GLN A 120 1.11 22.63 0.81
C GLN A 120 0.89 21.12 0.97
N ALA A 121 1.94 20.31 0.80
CA ALA A 121 1.86 18.87 0.97
C ALA A 121 1.69 18.49 2.46
N GLY A 122 0.99 17.38 2.68
CA GLY A 122 0.53 16.94 3.98
C GLY A 122 -0.84 17.54 4.32
N MET A 123 -1.70 16.71 4.93
CA MET A 123 -2.98 17.15 5.46
C MET A 123 -2.89 17.26 6.98
N LYS A 124 -3.31 18.39 7.53
CA LYS A 124 -3.46 18.56 8.98
C LYS A 124 -4.84 18.11 9.41
N LYS A 125 -4.93 17.42 10.56
CA LYS A 125 -6.21 16.97 11.16
C LYS A 125 -6.98 16.04 10.19
N GLY A 126 -8.31 16.01 10.29
CA GLY A 126 -9.19 15.15 9.49
C GLY A 126 -9.39 15.53 8.03
N GLY A 127 -8.35 16.05 7.37
CA GLY A 127 -8.39 16.24 5.92
C GLY A 127 -7.97 14.97 5.18
N LEU A 128 -8.53 14.75 3.99
CA LEU A 128 -8.17 13.67 3.07
C LEU A 128 -7.94 14.27 1.67
N ARG A 129 -6.77 14.02 1.10
CA ARG A 129 -6.42 14.38 -0.28
C ARG A 129 -5.80 13.19 -0.99
N VAL A 130 -6.17 13.01 -2.25
CA VAL A 130 -5.61 11.97 -3.11
C VAL A 130 -5.12 12.59 -4.41
N THR A 131 -3.93 12.17 -4.85
CA THR A 131 -3.37 12.53 -6.16
C THR A 131 -3.11 11.26 -6.93
N TRP A 132 -3.77 11.11 -8.08
CA TRP A 132 -3.54 9.98 -8.98
C TRP A 132 -2.28 10.24 -9.81
N LEU A 133 -1.27 9.37 -9.66
CA LEU A 133 0.02 9.46 -10.35
C LEU A 133 0.13 8.50 -11.54
N GLY A 134 -0.99 7.91 -11.94
CA GLY A 134 -1.11 6.98 -13.07
C GLY A 134 -1.08 5.51 -12.64
N HIS A 135 -1.81 4.66 -13.38
CA HIS A 135 -2.03 3.25 -13.02
C HIS A 135 -2.55 3.11 -11.57
N ALA A 136 -2.17 2.08 -10.82
CA ALA A 136 -2.49 1.94 -9.40
C ALA A 136 -1.77 2.93 -8.47
N THR A 137 -0.88 3.78 -8.98
CA THR A 137 -0.14 4.71 -8.12
C THR A 137 -1.00 5.89 -7.70
N VAL A 138 -1.40 5.89 -6.43
CA VAL A 138 -2.08 7.01 -5.77
C VAL A 138 -1.24 7.47 -4.58
N LEU A 139 -1.00 8.78 -4.52
CA LEU A 139 -0.50 9.48 -3.34
C LEU A 139 -1.69 9.86 -2.47
N VAL A 140 -1.70 9.39 -1.22
CA VAL A 140 -2.78 9.64 -0.26
C VAL A 140 -2.23 10.42 0.91
N GLU A 141 -2.93 11.49 1.28
CA GLU A 141 -2.61 12.34 2.41
C GLU A 141 -3.82 12.37 3.33
N MET A 142 -3.68 11.79 4.51
CA MET A 142 -4.76 11.71 5.49
C MET A 142 -4.17 11.67 6.90
N ASP A 143 -4.89 12.24 7.86
CA ASP A 143 -4.58 12.07 9.29
C ASP A 143 -3.09 12.34 9.63
N GLU A 144 -2.49 13.37 9.02
CA GLU A 144 -1.10 13.78 9.21
C GLU A 144 -0.01 12.85 8.65
N ILE A 145 -0.38 11.84 7.86
CA ILE A 145 0.56 11.00 7.09
C ILE A 145 0.37 11.16 5.58
N THR A 146 1.43 10.84 4.84
CA THR A 146 1.42 10.72 3.38
C THR A 146 1.93 9.35 2.98
N PHE A 147 1.17 8.61 2.17
CA PHE A 147 1.59 7.29 1.69
C PHE A 147 1.29 7.07 0.21
N LEU A 148 2.03 6.12 -0.39
CA LEU A 148 1.86 5.71 -1.78
C LEU A 148 1.27 4.31 -1.86
N THR A 149 0.47 4.09 -2.89
CA THR A 149 -0.07 2.77 -3.26
C THR A 149 0.65 2.29 -4.52
N ASP A 150 1.12 1.03 -4.54
CA ASP A 150 1.70 0.35 -5.71
C ASP A 150 2.49 1.28 -6.67
N PRO A 151 3.61 1.87 -6.20
CA PRO A 151 4.28 2.91 -6.96
C PRO A 151 5.05 2.35 -8.16
N ILE A 152 4.72 2.88 -9.34
CA ILE A 152 5.45 2.62 -10.60
C ILE A 152 5.78 3.93 -11.32
N PHE A 153 7.05 4.32 -11.27
CA PHE A 153 7.60 5.47 -11.99
C PHE A 153 8.40 5.06 -13.23
N SER A 154 8.72 3.77 -13.39
CA SER A 154 9.36 3.25 -14.60
C SER A 154 8.47 3.39 -15.84
N MET A 155 9.12 3.43 -17.01
CA MET A 155 8.41 3.45 -18.29
C MET A 155 7.81 2.10 -18.66
N ARG A 156 8.44 0.99 -18.24
CA ARG A 156 7.94 -0.36 -18.48
C ARG A 156 7.68 -1.12 -17.20
N ALA A 157 6.53 -1.78 -17.16
CA ALA A 157 6.17 -2.76 -16.14
C ALA A 157 6.72 -4.14 -16.54
N SER A 158 8.01 -4.36 -16.29
CA SER A 158 8.71 -5.56 -16.76
C SER A 158 9.98 -5.79 -15.95
N LEU A 159 10.49 -7.02 -16.00
CA LEU A 159 11.83 -7.37 -15.50
C LEU A 159 12.93 -6.57 -16.20
N SER A 160 12.68 -6.07 -17.41
CA SER A 160 13.61 -5.28 -18.21
C SER A 160 12.98 -3.99 -18.72
N GLN A 161 13.73 -2.88 -18.71
CA GLN A 161 13.27 -1.64 -19.33
C GLN A 161 13.37 -1.63 -20.87
N PHE A 162 13.93 -2.69 -21.47
CA PHE A 162 14.00 -2.84 -22.93
C PHE A 162 12.79 -3.57 -23.52
N VAL A 163 12.22 -4.55 -22.80
CA VAL A 163 11.16 -5.44 -23.29
C VAL A 163 9.99 -5.46 -22.32
N GLY A 164 8.77 -5.65 -22.81
CA GLY A 164 7.56 -5.72 -21.99
C GLY A 164 6.68 -4.47 -22.12
N PRO A 165 5.56 -4.41 -21.39
CA PRO A 165 4.57 -3.36 -21.57
C PRO A 165 5.11 -1.98 -21.17
N LYS A 166 4.95 -1.01 -22.07
CA LYS A 166 5.33 0.39 -21.87
C LYS A 166 4.08 1.22 -21.60
N ARG A 167 4.15 2.16 -20.66
CA ARG A 167 3.05 3.13 -20.46
C ARG A 167 2.89 4.06 -21.64
N PHE A 168 1.66 4.45 -21.88
CA PHE A 168 1.31 5.50 -22.84
C PHE A 168 1.52 6.89 -22.25
N ARG A 169 1.36 7.02 -20.94
CA ARG A 169 1.53 8.27 -20.20
C ARG A 169 2.70 8.21 -19.25
N ASN A 170 3.53 9.25 -19.26
CA ASN A 170 4.60 9.38 -18.28
C ASN A 170 3.99 9.59 -16.88
N PRO A 171 4.70 9.22 -15.80
CA PRO A 171 4.32 9.67 -14.47
C PRO A 171 4.26 11.22 -14.45
N PRO A 172 3.30 11.83 -13.75
CA PRO A 172 3.13 13.28 -13.74
C PRO A 172 4.22 14.01 -12.93
N CYS A 173 5.03 13.27 -12.16
CA CYS A 173 6.21 13.78 -11.45
C CYS A 173 7.30 12.72 -11.35
N THR A 174 8.51 13.14 -10.99
CA THR A 174 9.62 12.24 -10.64
C THR A 174 9.59 11.87 -9.16
N ILE A 175 10.31 10.80 -8.79
CA ILE A 175 10.48 10.41 -7.39
C ILE A 175 11.11 11.53 -6.57
N GLY A 176 12.05 12.32 -7.12
CA GLY A 176 12.68 13.45 -6.42
C GLY A 176 11.73 14.62 -6.13
N GLN A 177 10.60 14.71 -6.84
CA GLN A 177 9.60 15.76 -6.66
C GLN A 177 8.46 15.37 -5.70
N LEU A 178 8.40 14.11 -5.26
CA LEU A 178 7.39 13.70 -4.28
C LEU A 178 7.56 14.48 -2.96
N PRO A 179 6.48 14.73 -2.21
CA PRO A 179 6.61 15.21 -0.84
C PRO A 179 7.24 14.13 0.06
N LYS A 180 7.36 14.42 1.37
CA LYS A 180 7.71 13.37 2.35
C LYS A 180 6.69 12.25 2.23
N ILE A 181 7.17 11.00 2.18
CA ILE A 181 6.34 9.79 2.17
C ILE A 181 6.67 9.03 3.45
N ASP A 182 5.67 8.75 4.26
CA ASP A 182 5.81 8.02 5.52
C ASP A 182 5.65 6.50 5.29
N ALA A 183 4.83 6.12 4.30
CA ALA A 183 4.62 4.71 3.98
C ALA A 183 4.41 4.41 2.49
N VAL A 184 4.71 3.18 2.09
CA VAL A 184 4.28 2.57 0.83
C VAL A 184 3.49 1.31 1.15
N ILE A 185 2.34 1.14 0.50
CA ILE A 185 1.55 -0.09 0.56
C ILE A 185 1.61 -0.82 -0.77
N ILE A 186 1.94 -2.12 -0.73
CA ILE A 186 2.04 -3.00 -1.89
C ILE A 186 0.89 -4.01 -1.85
N SER A 187 0.07 -4.06 -2.89
CA SER A 187 -1.07 -4.99 -2.97
C SER A 187 -0.66 -6.40 -3.37
N HIS A 188 0.25 -6.53 -4.36
CA HIS A 188 0.70 -7.79 -4.91
C HIS A 188 1.97 -7.60 -5.75
N THR A 189 2.49 -8.71 -6.32
CA THR A 189 3.85 -8.75 -6.86
C THR A 189 3.98 -8.52 -8.37
N HIS A 190 2.91 -8.24 -9.12
CA HIS A 190 3.05 -8.01 -10.57
C HIS A 190 3.90 -6.77 -10.88
N TYR A 191 4.55 -6.76 -12.05
CA TYR A 191 5.53 -5.73 -12.41
C TYR A 191 4.96 -4.32 -12.55
N ASP A 192 3.66 -4.20 -12.78
CA ASP A 192 2.91 -2.95 -12.85
C ASP A 192 2.47 -2.41 -11.49
N HIS A 193 2.65 -3.20 -10.42
CA HIS A 193 2.34 -2.84 -9.04
C HIS A 193 3.56 -2.85 -8.10
N LEU A 194 4.59 -3.62 -8.46
CA LEU A 194 5.86 -3.71 -7.75
C LEU A 194 7.02 -3.51 -8.74
N ASP A 195 7.37 -2.26 -8.96
CA ASP A 195 8.45 -1.84 -9.86
C ASP A 195 9.79 -1.75 -9.12
N TYR A 196 10.76 -2.56 -9.55
CA TYR A 196 12.08 -2.66 -8.91
C TYR A 196 12.82 -1.32 -8.86
N ASN A 197 12.86 -0.57 -9.98
CA ASN A 197 13.59 0.70 -10.02
C ASN A 197 12.93 1.75 -9.11
N THR A 198 11.59 1.76 -9.05
CA THR A 198 10.86 2.63 -8.13
C THR A 198 11.16 2.30 -6.68
N VAL A 199 11.20 1.01 -6.32
CA VAL A 199 11.57 0.58 -4.96
C VAL A 199 12.97 1.07 -4.59
N LEU A 200 13.95 0.86 -5.47
CA LEU A 200 15.32 1.34 -5.24
C LEU A 200 15.39 2.86 -5.07
N SER A 201 14.78 3.63 -5.97
CA SER A 201 14.82 5.09 -5.92
C SER A 201 14.07 5.68 -4.73
N LEU A 202 12.98 5.05 -4.27
CA LEU A 202 12.28 5.45 -3.04
C LEU A 202 13.13 5.14 -1.81
N ASN A 203 13.73 3.96 -1.75
CA ASN A 203 14.61 3.57 -0.66
C ASN A 203 15.88 4.42 -0.59
N GLU A 204 16.48 4.76 -1.73
CA GLU A 204 17.62 5.68 -1.81
C GLU A 204 17.25 7.09 -1.30
N ARG A 205 16.04 7.56 -1.59
CA ARG A 205 15.60 8.90 -1.20
C ARG A 205 15.21 9.01 0.28
N PHE A 206 14.45 8.04 0.79
CA PHE A 206 13.82 8.13 2.11
C PHE A 206 14.43 7.20 3.16
N GLY A 207 15.16 6.16 2.75
CA GLY A 207 15.85 5.25 3.66
C GLY A 207 14.94 4.62 4.72
N GLY A 208 15.46 4.52 5.95
CA GLY A 208 14.75 3.91 7.09
C GLY A 208 13.50 4.66 7.56
N ASP A 209 13.33 5.93 7.17
CA ASP A 209 12.14 6.72 7.52
C ASP A 209 10.90 6.27 6.74
N LEU A 210 11.09 5.59 5.59
CA LEU A 210 10.00 5.04 4.78
C LEU A 210 9.62 3.64 5.24
N ARG A 211 8.37 3.48 5.70
CA ARG A 211 7.84 2.15 6.04
C ARG A 211 7.18 1.48 4.83
N TRP A 212 7.54 0.24 4.57
CA TRP A 212 6.92 -0.58 3.53
C TRP A 212 5.95 -1.57 4.16
N PHE A 213 4.68 -1.54 3.77
CA PHE A 213 3.71 -2.58 4.12
C PHE A 213 3.48 -3.48 2.91
N VAL A 214 3.75 -4.77 3.07
CA VAL A 214 3.81 -5.73 1.97
C VAL A 214 3.05 -7.02 2.28
N PRO A 215 2.60 -7.76 1.24
CA PRO A 215 1.94 -9.05 1.43
C PRO A 215 2.89 -10.13 1.97
N MET A 216 2.33 -11.06 2.74
CA MET A 216 3.03 -12.25 3.23
C MET A 216 3.78 -13.03 2.14
N GLY A 217 5.09 -13.18 2.30
CA GLY A 217 6.04 -13.80 1.37
C GLY A 217 6.95 -12.81 0.61
N LEU A 218 6.81 -11.50 0.78
CA LEU A 218 7.57 -10.46 0.07
C LEU A 218 8.74 -9.86 0.87
N LEU A 219 8.86 -10.12 2.17
CA LEU A 219 9.86 -9.50 3.05
C LEU A 219 11.29 -9.64 2.51
N GLU A 220 11.70 -10.87 2.17
CA GLU A 220 13.04 -11.17 1.67
C GLU A 220 13.35 -10.39 0.38
N TRP A 221 12.37 -10.27 -0.53
CA TRP A 221 12.55 -9.53 -1.77
C TRP A 221 12.80 -8.03 -1.50
N MET A 222 12.06 -7.44 -0.56
CA MET A 222 12.25 -6.03 -0.17
C MET A 222 13.60 -5.80 0.51
N GLN A 223 14.01 -6.71 1.40
CA GLN A 223 15.32 -6.66 2.06
C GLN A 223 16.47 -6.78 1.06
N ASN A 224 16.34 -7.63 0.05
CA ASN A 224 17.31 -7.74 -1.05
C ASN A 224 17.38 -6.47 -1.92
N CYS A 225 16.35 -5.61 -1.89
CA CYS A 225 16.38 -4.28 -2.48
C CYS A 225 17.00 -3.21 -1.53
N GLY A 226 17.44 -3.60 -0.33
CA GLY A 226 18.00 -2.73 0.68
C GLY A 226 16.97 -2.02 1.57
N CYS A 227 15.69 -2.42 1.51
CA CYS A 227 14.66 -1.83 2.37
C CYS A 227 14.74 -2.42 3.79
N GLU A 228 14.97 -1.57 4.79
CA GLU A 228 15.17 -2.01 6.19
C GLU A 228 13.88 -1.97 7.02
N ASN A 229 13.00 -1.01 6.75
CA ASN A 229 11.74 -0.79 7.49
C ASN A 229 10.55 -1.41 6.75
N VAL A 230 10.46 -2.75 6.80
CA VAL A 230 9.45 -3.54 6.07
C VAL A 230 8.57 -4.33 7.04
N ILE A 231 7.27 -4.21 6.87
CA ILE A 231 6.25 -4.96 7.59
C ILE A 231 5.52 -5.87 6.60
N GLU A 232 5.61 -7.16 6.86
CA GLU A 232 4.95 -8.20 6.08
C GLU A 232 3.68 -8.66 6.81
N LEU A 233 2.54 -8.69 6.11
CA LEU A 233 1.23 -9.00 6.70
C LEU A 233 0.47 -10.07 5.91
N ASP A 234 -0.19 -10.97 6.65
CA ASP A 234 -1.25 -11.82 6.14
C ASP A 234 -2.60 -11.07 6.15
N TRP A 235 -3.61 -11.64 5.50
CA TRP A 235 -4.95 -11.05 5.52
C TRP A 235 -5.48 -10.89 6.94
N TRP A 236 -6.10 -9.73 7.16
CA TRP A 236 -6.65 -9.25 8.43
C TRP A 236 -5.62 -8.96 9.51
N GLU A 237 -4.33 -9.16 9.23
CA GLU A 237 -3.27 -8.62 10.07
C GLU A 237 -3.13 -7.13 9.83
N GLU A 238 -2.66 -6.46 10.87
CA GLU A 238 -2.59 -5.01 10.91
C GLU A 238 -1.32 -4.55 11.59
N ASN A 239 -0.90 -3.35 11.23
CA ASN A 239 0.23 -2.67 11.85
C ASN A 239 0.06 -1.16 11.68
N CYS A 240 0.96 -0.37 12.26
CA CYS A 240 0.95 1.09 12.19
C CYS A 240 2.34 1.61 11.85
N ILE A 241 2.47 2.93 11.71
CA ILE A 241 3.76 3.61 11.69
C ILE A 241 4.07 3.98 13.15
N PRO A 242 5.30 3.76 13.70
CA PRO A 242 5.55 3.89 15.13
C PRO A 242 5.25 5.29 15.69
N GLU A 243 5.44 6.33 14.88
CA GLU A 243 5.15 7.73 15.22
C GLU A 243 3.68 8.11 15.04
N HIS A 244 2.86 7.23 14.43
CA HIS A 244 1.44 7.42 14.11
C HIS A 244 0.64 6.15 14.45
N ASP A 245 0.63 5.76 15.72
CA ASP A 245 -0.01 4.53 16.22
C ASP A 245 -1.55 4.58 16.22
N ASP A 246 -2.13 5.75 16.00
CA ASP A 246 -3.56 5.99 15.81
C ASP A 246 -4.04 5.71 14.37
N ILE A 247 -3.11 5.41 13.45
CA ILE A 247 -3.41 5.05 12.06
C ILE A 247 -3.04 3.60 11.81
N THR A 248 -4.05 2.79 11.55
CA THR A 248 -3.91 1.34 11.36
C THR A 248 -3.96 0.99 9.87
N PHE A 249 -2.93 0.30 9.40
CA PHE A 249 -2.86 -0.33 8.09
C PHE A 249 -3.24 -1.80 8.24
N VAL A 250 -4.35 -2.20 7.61
CA VAL A 250 -4.83 -3.59 7.61
C VAL A 250 -4.68 -4.15 6.20
N PHE A 251 -3.97 -5.26 6.07
CA PHE A 251 -3.92 -5.98 4.80
C PHE A 251 -5.19 -6.82 4.65
N THR A 252 -6.06 -6.51 3.69
CA THR A 252 -7.35 -7.16 3.51
C THR A 252 -7.36 -8.07 2.28
N PRO A 253 -8.24 -9.08 2.19
CA PRO A 253 -8.21 -9.99 1.04
C PRO A 253 -8.62 -9.30 -0.27
N SER A 254 -8.20 -9.91 -1.38
CA SER A 254 -8.70 -9.59 -2.73
C SER A 254 -8.71 -10.87 -3.59
N GLN A 255 -9.59 -10.94 -4.59
CA GLN A 255 -9.58 -12.05 -5.56
C GLN A 255 -8.57 -11.76 -6.69
N HIS A 256 -7.31 -12.18 -6.50
CA HIS A 256 -6.25 -12.07 -7.51
C HIS A 256 -5.23 -13.21 -7.40
N TRP A 257 -3.99 -12.97 -7.86
CA TRP A 257 -2.86 -13.90 -7.88
C TRP A 257 -1.52 -13.11 -7.91
N CYS A 258 -0.41 -13.83 -7.77
CA CYS A 258 0.95 -13.27 -7.79
C CYS A 258 1.86 -14.08 -8.72
N LYS A 259 2.73 -13.42 -9.49
CA LYS A 259 3.82 -14.05 -10.25
C LYS A 259 4.82 -13.02 -10.76
N ARG A 260 6.12 -13.32 -10.69
CA ARG A 260 7.19 -12.50 -11.28
C ARG A 260 8.12 -13.30 -12.17
N THR A 261 8.30 -14.59 -11.88
CA THR A 261 9.19 -15.50 -12.61
C THR A 261 8.41 -16.72 -13.09
N PRO A 262 8.99 -17.58 -13.95
CA PRO A 262 8.28 -18.76 -14.44
C PRO A 262 7.87 -19.76 -13.36
N ILE A 263 8.47 -19.72 -12.16
CA ILE A 263 8.35 -20.76 -11.11
C ILE A 263 7.83 -20.26 -9.75
N ASP A 264 7.39 -19.00 -9.65
CA ASP A 264 7.01 -18.36 -8.38
C ASP A 264 5.52 -18.01 -8.25
N ASP A 265 4.67 -18.58 -9.10
CA ASP A 265 3.22 -18.41 -9.03
C ASP A 265 2.69 -18.61 -7.60
N ASN A 266 2.03 -17.58 -7.07
CA ASN A 266 1.41 -17.57 -5.74
C ASN A 266 2.33 -17.98 -4.58
N LYS A 267 3.65 -17.80 -4.68
CA LYS A 267 4.55 -17.92 -3.50
C LYS A 267 4.36 -16.77 -2.52
N VAL A 268 3.95 -15.61 -3.03
CA VAL A 268 3.62 -14.40 -2.27
C VAL A 268 2.11 -14.18 -2.29
N LEU A 269 1.56 -13.69 -1.19
CA LEU A 269 0.16 -13.34 -1.07
C LEU A 269 -0.18 -12.10 -1.93
N TRP A 270 -1.47 -11.87 -2.17
CA TRP A 270 -2.02 -10.67 -2.81
C TRP A 270 -3.16 -10.16 -1.96
N GLY A 271 -3.54 -8.90 -2.11
CA GLY A 271 -4.65 -8.36 -1.33
C GLY A 271 -5.03 -6.93 -1.69
N SER A 272 -5.79 -6.36 -0.78
CA SER A 272 -6.22 -4.97 -0.72
C SER A 272 -5.71 -4.37 0.59
N TRP A 273 -5.87 -3.06 0.77
CA TRP A 273 -5.48 -2.36 1.98
C TRP A 273 -6.63 -1.52 2.53
N SER A 274 -6.86 -1.63 3.83
CA SER A 274 -7.73 -0.73 4.58
C SER A 274 -6.86 0.11 5.52
N VAL A 275 -6.86 1.43 5.33
CA VAL A 275 -6.11 2.39 6.15
C VAL A 275 -7.10 3.15 7.01
N LEU A 276 -6.98 3.02 8.33
CA LEU A 276 -7.95 3.47 9.32
C LEU A 276 -7.31 4.54 10.20
N GLY A 277 -7.63 5.80 9.94
CA GLY A 277 -7.22 6.93 10.77
C GLY A 277 -8.30 7.34 11.78
N PRO A 278 -7.97 8.27 12.69
CA PRO A 278 -8.92 8.84 13.65
C PRO A 278 -10.06 9.64 12.98
N TRP A 279 -9.82 10.23 11.81
CA TRP A 279 -10.80 11.03 11.08
C TRP A 279 -11.23 10.42 9.75
N ASN A 280 -10.30 9.84 8.99
CA ASN A 280 -10.60 9.30 7.67
C ASN A 280 -10.30 7.79 7.56
N ARG A 281 -10.96 7.14 6.61
CA ARG A 281 -10.71 5.76 6.23
C ARG A 281 -10.55 5.64 4.72
N PHE A 282 -9.44 5.06 4.29
CA PHE A 282 -9.12 4.85 2.89
C PHE A 282 -9.05 3.37 2.56
N PHE A 283 -9.66 2.97 1.44
CA PHE A 283 -9.57 1.61 0.92
C PHE A 283 -8.84 1.58 -0.42
N PHE A 284 -7.88 0.69 -0.58
CA PHE A 284 -7.21 0.43 -1.84
C PHE A 284 -7.40 -1.02 -2.25
N ALA A 285 -8.10 -1.24 -3.36
CA ALA A 285 -8.51 -2.57 -3.78
C ALA A 285 -7.36 -3.44 -4.32
N GLY A 286 -6.24 -2.83 -4.73
CA GLY A 286 -5.25 -3.48 -5.58
C GLY A 286 -5.86 -3.92 -6.91
N ASP A 287 -5.24 -4.91 -7.54
CA ASP A 287 -5.90 -5.68 -8.58
C ASP A 287 -6.89 -6.67 -7.97
N THR A 288 -8.10 -6.73 -8.51
CA THR A 288 -9.07 -7.69 -8.01
C THR A 288 -10.26 -7.94 -8.94
N GLY A 289 -10.72 -9.19 -8.95
CA GLY A 289 -12.07 -9.54 -9.40
C GLY A 289 -13.14 -9.34 -8.34
N TYR A 290 -14.39 -9.30 -8.79
CA TYR A 290 -15.52 -9.29 -7.88
C TYR A 290 -15.60 -10.58 -7.04
N CYS A 291 -15.59 -10.45 -5.72
CA CYS A 291 -15.87 -11.52 -4.77
C CYS A 291 -16.59 -11.00 -3.52
N SER A 292 -17.08 -11.91 -2.66
CA SER A 292 -17.85 -11.58 -1.46
C SER A 292 -17.06 -10.81 -0.39
N VAL A 293 -15.73 -10.82 -0.46
CA VAL A 293 -14.89 -10.29 0.62
C VAL A 293 -15.02 -8.79 0.83
N PHE A 294 -15.41 -8.03 -0.20
CA PHE A 294 -15.66 -6.59 -0.05
C PHE A 294 -16.83 -6.29 0.89
N GLU A 295 -17.79 -7.21 1.03
CA GLU A 295 -18.86 -7.08 2.03
C GLU A 295 -18.32 -7.35 3.45
N GLU A 296 -17.40 -8.31 3.62
CA GLU A 296 -16.71 -8.57 4.89
C GLU A 296 -15.91 -7.34 5.32
N ILE A 297 -15.10 -6.78 4.41
CA ILE A 297 -14.29 -5.58 4.63
C ILE A 297 -15.19 -4.39 4.98
N GLY A 298 -16.26 -4.16 4.21
CA GLY A 298 -17.20 -3.06 4.44
C GLY A 298 -17.93 -3.14 5.78
N LYS A 299 -18.35 -4.34 6.21
CA LYS A 299 -18.97 -4.54 7.52
C LYS A 299 -17.99 -4.30 8.67
N ARG A 300 -16.73 -4.73 8.50
CA ARG A 300 -15.72 -4.69 9.56
C ARG A 300 -15.12 -3.30 9.75
N PHE A 301 -14.84 -2.60 8.65
CA PHE A 301 -14.06 -1.36 8.66
C PHE A 301 -14.80 -0.16 8.09
N GLY A 302 -15.99 -0.35 7.50
CA GLY A 302 -16.77 0.74 6.94
C GLY A 302 -17.43 1.66 8.00
N PRO A 303 -17.96 2.81 7.56
CA PRO A 303 -17.86 3.33 6.19
C PRO A 303 -16.45 3.87 5.88
N PHE A 304 -16.01 3.75 4.62
CA PHE A 304 -14.79 4.37 4.10
C PHE A 304 -15.10 5.73 3.47
N ASP A 305 -14.20 6.70 3.66
CA ASP A 305 -14.33 8.03 3.06
C ASP A 305 -13.96 8.00 1.58
N LEU A 306 -12.93 7.24 1.22
CA LEU A 306 -12.51 7.08 -0.17
C LEU A 306 -12.04 5.66 -0.47
N ALA A 307 -12.47 5.12 -1.61
CA ALA A 307 -11.96 3.88 -2.16
C ALA A 307 -11.30 4.08 -3.52
N ALA A 308 -10.07 3.59 -3.65
CA ALA A 308 -9.30 3.47 -4.87
C ALA A 308 -9.54 2.09 -5.50
N ILE A 309 -10.27 2.04 -6.61
CA ILE A 309 -10.80 0.79 -7.20
C ILE A 309 -10.43 0.68 -8.68
N PRO A 310 -9.93 -0.48 -9.14
CA PRO A 310 -9.57 -0.68 -10.52
C PRO A 310 -10.78 -0.72 -11.46
N ILE A 311 -10.63 -0.11 -12.63
CA ILE A 311 -11.67 -0.11 -13.69
C ILE A 311 -11.16 -0.54 -15.07
N GLY A 312 -9.88 -0.93 -15.19
CA GLY A 312 -9.25 -1.38 -16.43
C GLY A 312 -8.96 -2.88 -16.46
N ALA A 313 -8.31 -3.35 -17.52
CA ALA A 313 -7.83 -4.73 -17.72
C ALA A 313 -8.89 -5.86 -17.67
N TYR A 314 -10.16 -5.55 -17.92
CA TYR A 314 -11.28 -6.51 -17.80
C TYR A 314 -11.66 -7.22 -19.11
N GLU A 315 -10.91 -7.00 -20.19
CA GLU A 315 -11.18 -7.63 -21.49
C GLU A 315 -10.00 -8.47 -21.99
N PRO A 316 -10.28 -9.64 -22.60
CA PRO A 316 -11.61 -10.20 -22.85
C PRO A 316 -12.19 -10.96 -21.64
N ARG A 317 -13.51 -10.83 -21.41
CA ARG A 317 -14.23 -11.38 -20.23
C ARG A 317 -14.11 -12.90 -20.02
N TYR A 318 -13.67 -13.65 -21.03
CA TYR A 318 -13.50 -15.10 -20.95
C TYR A 318 -12.09 -15.54 -20.51
N VAL A 319 -11.10 -14.66 -20.56
CA VAL A 319 -9.74 -14.85 -20.02
C VAL A 319 -9.54 -14.05 -18.73
N ASP A 320 -10.41 -13.07 -18.50
CA ASP A 320 -10.35 -12.17 -17.37
C ASP A 320 -10.42 -12.90 -16.02
N PHE A 321 -9.36 -12.75 -15.25
CA PHE A 321 -9.22 -13.20 -13.86
C PHE A 321 -10.10 -12.38 -12.91
N SER A 322 -10.54 -11.20 -13.35
CA SER A 322 -11.27 -10.20 -12.60
C SER A 322 -12.70 -10.01 -13.14
N LYS A 323 -13.65 -10.89 -12.79
CA LYS A 323 -15.06 -10.61 -13.12
C LYS A 323 -15.43 -9.20 -12.66
N PHE A 324 -15.78 -8.33 -13.61
CA PHE A 324 -16.03 -6.90 -13.42
C PHE A 324 -16.71 -6.56 -12.09
N ILE A 325 -16.09 -5.68 -11.32
CA ILE A 325 -16.59 -5.17 -10.05
C ILE A 325 -17.89 -4.39 -10.31
N ARG A 326 -19.04 -4.92 -9.87
CA ARG A 326 -20.33 -4.24 -10.01
C ARG A 326 -20.42 -3.07 -9.03
N LYS A 327 -20.93 -1.92 -9.50
CA LYS A 327 -21.20 -0.70 -8.70
C LYS A 327 -22.03 -0.93 -7.41
N ARG A 328 -22.74 -2.06 -7.27
CA ARG A 328 -23.67 -2.34 -6.17
C ARG A 328 -23.01 -2.86 -4.88
N THR A 329 -21.72 -3.13 -4.86
CA THR A 329 -21.10 -3.81 -3.69
C THR A 329 -20.56 -2.86 -2.64
N PHE A 330 -20.30 -1.61 -3.01
CA PHE A 330 -19.69 -0.64 -2.11
C PHE A 330 -20.72 0.27 -1.46
N PHE A 331 -21.70 -0.32 -0.77
CA PHE A 331 -22.64 0.45 0.07
C PHE A 331 -21.95 1.13 1.27
N TYR A 332 -20.68 0.82 1.51
CA TYR A 332 -19.88 1.29 2.64
C TYR A 332 -18.78 2.28 2.22
N VAL A 333 -18.90 2.96 1.08
CA VAL A 333 -17.91 3.92 0.60
C VAL A 333 -18.60 5.23 0.22
N ASN A 334 -18.09 6.34 0.75
CA ASN A 334 -18.63 7.68 0.49
C ASN A 334 -18.19 8.22 -0.88
N LEU A 335 -16.91 8.03 -1.27
CA LEU A 335 -16.37 8.49 -2.55
C LEU A 335 -15.53 7.42 -3.25
N PHE A 336 -15.67 7.32 -4.58
CA PHE A 336 -14.87 6.42 -5.41
C PHE A 336 -13.84 7.20 -6.23
N LEU A 337 -12.57 6.86 -6.06
CA LEU A 337 -11.55 7.12 -7.04
C LEU A 337 -11.48 5.93 -7.99
N ARG A 338 -11.98 6.11 -9.22
CA ARG A 338 -11.85 5.12 -10.28
C ARG A 338 -10.44 5.17 -10.82
N ILE A 339 -9.69 4.10 -10.63
CA ILE A 339 -8.31 3.99 -11.09
C ILE A 339 -8.26 3.29 -12.43
N LEU A 340 -7.76 4.01 -13.44
CA LEU A 340 -7.50 3.43 -14.75
C LEU A 340 -6.18 2.67 -14.71
N PHE A 341 -6.24 1.40 -15.08
CA PHE A 341 -5.05 0.66 -15.41
C PHE A 341 -4.61 0.96 -16.83
N GLU A 342 -3.47 1.63 -16.94
CA GLU A 342 -2.84 1.96 -18.22
C GLU A 342 -1.95 0.84 -18.79
N TYR A 343 -1.81 -0.30 -18.08
CA TYR A 343 -0.86 -1.36 -18.45
C TYR A 343 -1.53 -2.69 -18.81
N TYR A 344 -0.71 -3.55 -19.42
CA TYR A 344 -1.03 -4.83 -20.00
C TYR A 344 -0.73 -5.95 -18.99
N LEU A 345 -1.65 -6.89 -18.77
CA LEU A 345 -1.31 -8.12 -18.05
C LEU A 345 -0.34 -8.98 -18.89
N PRO A 346 0.85 -9.34 -18.38
CA PRO A 346 1.71 -10.31 -19.02
C PRO A 346 1.28 -11.72 -18.60
N VAL A 347 0.44 -12.36 -19.40
CA VAL A 347 0.21 -13.81 -19.27
C VAL A 347 0.75 -14.49 -20.52
N PHE A 348 1.90 -15.16 -20.37
CA PHE A 348 2.55 -16.01 -21.38
C PHE A 348 2.80 -15.37 -22.77
N GLY A 349 3.67 -14.36 -22.83
CA GLY A 349 4.34 -13.97 -24.08
C GLY A 349 3.50 -13.23 -25.12
N GLY A 350 2.23 -12.95 -24.84
CA GLY A 350 1.37 -12.07 -25.65
C GLY A 350 1.06 -10.78 -24.89
N ILE A 351 1.16 -9.64 -25.56
CA ILE A 351 0.86 -8.31 -25.02
C ILE A 351 -0.39 -7.80 -25.77
N THR A 352 -1.56 -7.71 -25.12
CA THR A 352 -2.71 -6.96 -25.67
C THR A 352 -3.38 -6.09 -24.61
N CYS A 353 -3.62 -4.82 -24.93
CA CYS A 353 -4.42 -3.87 -24.15
C CYS A 353 -5.80 -3.83 -24.80
N ARG A 354 -6.90 -3.73 -24.03
CA ARG A 354 -8.25 -3.70 -24.63
C ARG A 354 -9.29 -2.79 -23.97
N SER A 355 -9.09 -2.29 -22.75
CA SER A 355 -10.11 -1.46 -22.11
C SER A 355 -9.63 -0.03 -21.86
N TYR A 356 -9.85 0.85 -22.82
CA TYR A 356 -9.95 2.28 -22.57
C TYR A 356 -11.39 2.57 -22.14
N THR A 357 -11.61 2.94 -20.87
CA THR A 357 -12.93 3.42 -20.46
C THR A 357 -12.97 4.93 -20.67
N ASP A 358 -13.81 5.37 -21.61
CA ASP A 358 -14.19 6.77 -21.76
C ASP A 358 -14.79 7.24 -20.42
N LEU A 359 -14.13 8.20 -19.75
CA LEU A 359 -14.47 8.66 -18.40
C LEU A 359 -15.79 9.45 -18.34
N ARG A 360 -16.52 9.58 -19.46
CA ARG A 360 -17.82 10.26 -19.52
C ARG A 360 -18.99 9.32 -19.18
N SER A 361 -19.09 8.86 -17.92
CA SER A 361 -20.38 8.48 -17.29
C SER A 361 -20.33 8.26 -15.78
#